data_AF-A0A381ZXW9-F1
#
_entry.id   AF-A0A381ZXW9-F1
#
_cell.length_a   1.000
_cell.length_b   1.000
_cell.length_c   1.000
_cell.angle_alpha   90.00
_cell.angle_beta   90.00
_cell.angle_gamma   90.00
#
_symmetry.space_group_name_H-M   'P 1'
#
loop_
_entity.id
_entity.type
_entity.pdbx_description
1 polymer ?
#
loop_
_entity_poly.entity_id
_entity_poly.type
_entity_poly.pdbx_seq_one_letter_code
_entity_poly.pdbx_strand_id
1 'polypeptide(L)'
;MNDSVEQRYNNFVENNLITHDKKQVELLKIINKVLKQSKKIYFFSKIKKYQGIYVYGSVGIGKTFILNLFIQNIESGKKYHFNHFMINLHTFIHNNNKNKEAVLESYIKGISKKYNIIFLDELHIFNIVDALLIKKIFILFQKYKIFILISSNFIPNELYKDG
;
A
#
# COMPACT_ATOMS: atom_id res chain seq x y z
N MET A 1 15.50 20.06 -3.99
CA MET A 1 15.39 19.59 -5.38
C MET A 1 14.42 18.42 -5.40
N ASN A 2 13.16 18.65 -5.77
CA ASN A 2 12.15 17.61 -5.90
C ASN A 2 12.19 17.11 -7.34
N ASP A 3 13.09 16.16 -7.64
CA ASP A 3 12.96 15.42 -8.88
C ASP A 3 11.58 14.75 -8.88
N SER A 4 10.77 15.10 -9.86
CA SER A 4 9.48 14.46 -10.08
C SER A 4 9.70 12.96 -10.22
N VAL A 5 8.78 12.15 -9.70
CA VAL A 5 8.85 10.68 -9.81
C VAL A 5 9.04 10.22 -11.27
N GLU A 6 8.52 10.99 -12.22
CA GLU A 6 8.72 10.79 -13.66
C GLU A 6 10.18 11.02 -14.10
N GLN A 7 10.87 12.06 -13.60
CA GLN A 7 12.30 12.27 -13.87
C GLN A 7 13.15 11.10 -13.37
N ARG A 8 12.82 10.53 -12.20
CA ARG A 8 13.52 9.34 -11.70
C ARG A 8 13.30 8.14 -12.61
N TYR A 9 12.05 7.89 -13.01
CA TYR A 9 11.74 6.83 -13.97
C TYR A 9 12.54 7.00 -15.27
N ASN A 10 12.55 8.21 -15.83
CA ASN A 10 13.31 8.52 -17.04
C ASN A 10 14.81 8.33 -16.84
N ASN A 11 15.36 8.66 -15.67
CA ASN A 11 16.76 8.41 -15.35
C ASN A 11 17.10 6.90 -15.38
N PHE A 12 16.21 6.03 -14.90
CA PHE A 12 16.40 4.56 -15.04
C PHE A 12 16.34 4.11 -16.51
N VAL A 13 15.50 4.75 -17.34
CA VAL A 13 15.42 4.47 -18.78
C VAL A 13 16.70 4.93 -19.50
N GLU A 14 17.14 6.17 -19.25
CA GLU A 14 18.32 6.78 -19.87
C GLU A 14 19.61 6.02 -19.55
N ASN A 15 19.70 5.44 -18.34
CA ASN A 15 20.82 4.59 -17.92
C ASN A 15 20.68 3.12 -18.34
N ASN A 16 19.71 2.76 -19.18
CA ASN A 16 19.46 1.38 -19.63
C ASN A 16 19.21 0.37 -18.49
N LEU A 17 18.73 0.83 -17.32
CA LEU A 17 18.40 -0.03 -16.19
C LEU A 17 17.00 -0.65 -16.34
N ILE A 18 16.12 0.01 -17.10
CA ILE A 18 14.79 -0.48 -17.47
C ILE A 18 14.47 -0.09 -18.91
N THR A 19 13.55 -0.82 -19.53
CA THR A 19 12.95 -0.42 -20.81
C THR A 19 11.78 0.52 -20.56
N HIS A 20 11.66 1.56 -21.37
CA HIS A 20 10.51 2.47 -21.32
C HIS A 20 9.20 1.74 -21.61
N ASP A 21 8.24 1.81 -20.68
CA ASP A 21 6.91 1.21 -20.79
C ASP A 21 5.82 2.27 -20.60
N LYS A 22 4.98 2.44 -21.63
CA LYS A 22 3.88 3.42 -21.62
C LYS A 22 2.88 3.18 -20.49
N LYS A 23 2.58 1.92 -20.13
CA LYS A 23 1.66 1.57 -19.04
C LYS A 23 2.24 1.94 -17.68
N GLN A 24 3.56 1.77 -17.50
CA GLN A 24 4.25 2.20 -16.28
C GLN A 24 4.21 3.72 -16.13
N VAL A 25 4.44 4.48 -17.20
CA VAL A 25 4.33 5.94 -17.21
C VAL A 25 2.90 6.41 -16.90
N GLU A 26 1.89 5.76 -17.47
CA GLU A 26 0.48 6.05 -17.16
C GLU A 26 0.17 5.80 -15.67
N LEU A 27 0.63 4.67 -15.14
CA LEU A 27 0.47 4.34 -13.72
C LEU A 27 1.15 5.36 -12.80
N LEU A 28 2.36 5.82 -13.15
CA LEU A 28 3.06 6.89 -12.44
C LEU A 28 2.20 8.16 -12.38
N LYS A 29 1.61 8.57 -13.50
CA LYS A 29 0.74 9.75 -13.56
C LYS A 29 -0.52 9.60 -12.70
N ILE A 30 -1.16 8.43 -12.73
CA ILE A 30 -2.34 8.12 -11.90
C ILE A 30 -1.99 8.21 -10.41
N ILE A 31 -0.91 7.55 -9.97
CA ILE A 31 -0.52 7.55 -8.56
C ILE A 31 -0.16 8.97 -8.10
N ASN A 32 0.61 9.73 -8.90
CA ASN A 32 0.97 11.11 -8.58
C ASN A 32 -0.27 12.01 -8.44
N LYS A 33 -1.27 11.86 -9.33
CA LYS A 33 -2.53 12.61 -9.27
C LYS A 33 -3.29 12.30 -7.98
N VAL A 34 -3.43 11.01 -7.63
CA VAL A 34 -4.15 10.58 -6.42
C VAL A 34 -3.43 11.06 -5.15
N LEU A 35 -2.11 10.92 -5.07
CA LEU A 35 -1.32 11.36 -3.91
C LEU A 35 -1.31 12.88 -3.73
N LYS A 36 -1.31 13.66 -4.81
CA LYS A 36 -1.45 15.13 -4.74
C LYS A 36 -2.85 15.55 -4.30
N GLN A 37 -3.89 14.86 -4.80
CA GLN A 37 -5.27 15.12 -4.38
C GLN A 37 -5.48 14.75 -2.91
N SER A 38 -4.96 13.61 -2.44
CA SER A 38 -5.10 13.21 -1.05
C SER A 38 -4.48 14.25 -0.11
N LYS A 39 -3.25 14.73 -0.36
CA LYS A 39 -2.63 15.83 0.42
C LYS A 39 -3.49 17.09 0.51
N LYS A 40 -4.14 17.51 -0.58
CA LYS A 40 -5.08 18.66 -0.57
C LYS A 40 -6.37 18.37 0.21
N ILE A 41 -6.89 17.14 0.10
CA ILE A 41 -8.13 16.70 0.76
C ILE A 41 -7.96 16.58 2.28
N TYR A 42 -6.77 16.19 2.78
CA TYR A 42 -6.50 16.19 4.23
C TYR A 42 -6.60 17.58 4.87
N PHE A 43 -6.40 18.66 4.11
CA PHE A 43 -6.45 20.04 4.59
C PHE A 43 -7.85 20.67 4.49
N PHE A 44 -8.67 20.24 3.53
CA PHE A 44 -10.02 20.77 3.32
C PHE A 44 -10.99 19.64 2.95
N SER A 45 -12.00 19.41 3.81
CA SER A 45 -13.30 18.77 3.54
C SER A 45 -13.58 17.35 4.09
N LYS A 46 -14.86 17.22 4.47
CA LYS A 46 -15.60 16.12 5.10
C LYS A 46 -16.09 15.06 4.09
N ILE A 47 -15.38 14.86 2.97
CA ILE A 47 -15.86 14.05 1.84
C ILE A 47 -15.07 12.72 1.72
N LYS A 48 -15.81 11.59 1.70
CA LYS A 48 -15.32 10.25 1.34
C LYS A 48 -14.50 10.31 0.05
N LYS A 49 -13.18 10.13 0.09
CA LYS A 49 -12.38 9.97 -1.15
C LYS A 49 -11.12 9.12 -0.91
N TYR A 50 -11.01 8.09 -1.74
CA TYR A 50 -9.92 7.14 -1.99
C TYR A 50 -8.86 6.97 -0.90
N GLN A 51 -8.89 5.81 -0.24
CA GLN A 51 -7.96 5.44 0.83
C GLN A 51 -6.85 4.51 0.36
N GLY A 52 -6.69 4.36 -0.96
CA GLY A 52 -5.56 3.65 -1.51
C GLY A 52 -5.59 3.43 -3.01
N ILE A 53 -4.54 2.76 -3.50
CA ILE A 53 -4.36 2.31 -4.88
C ILE A 53 -3.96 0.84 -4.83
N TYR A 54 -4.62 0.03 -5.64
CA TYR A 54 -4.30 -1.38 -5.82
C TYR A 54 -3.74 -1.60 -7.22
N VAL A 55 -2.47 -1.99 -7.31
CA VAL A 55 -1.76 -2.25 -8.56
C VAL A 55 -1.63 -3.75 -8.75
N TYR A 56 -2.12 -4.25 -9.88
CA TYR A 56 -2.04 -5.67 -10.20
C TYR A 56 -1.45 -5.94 -11.58
N GLY A 57 -1.04 -7.18 -11.80
CA GLY A 57 -0.55 -7.70 -13.07
C GLY A 57 0.48 -8.79 -12.87
N SER A 58 0.94 -9.43 -13.95
CA SER A 58 1.85 -10.58 -13.90
C SER A 58 3.18 -10.31 -13.18
N VAL A 59 3.89 -11.38 -12.82
CA VAL A 59 5.24 -11.32 -12.25
C VAL A 59 6.20 -10.61 -13.23
N GLY A 60 7.17 -9.85 -12.71
CA GLY A 60 8.23 -9.24 -13.52
C GLY A 60 7.89 -7.93 -14.24
N ILE A 61 6.64 -7.46 -14.24
CA ILE A 61 6.24 -6.23 -14.96
C ILE A 61 6.62 -4.90 -14.26
N GLY A 62 7.37 -4.95 -13.15
CA GLY A 62 7.86 -3.76 -12.47
C GLY A 62 6.91 -3.08 -11.48
N LYS A 63 5.81 -3.72 -11.03
CA LYS A 63 4.85 -3.14 -10.06
C LYS A 63 5.54 -2.59 -8.80
N THR A 64 6.37 -3.41 -8.17
CA THR A 64 7.12 -3.05 -6.96
C THR A 64 8.11 -1.92 -7.22
N PHE A 65 8.78 -1.93 -8.38
CA PHE A 65 9.69 -0.87 -8.79
C PHE A 65 8.95 0.47 -8.88
N ILE A 66 7.83 0.53 -9.61
CA ILE A 66 7.01 1.74 -9.75
C ILE A 66 6.55 2.28 -8.40
N LEU A 67 6.04 1.42 -7.52
CA LEU A 67 5.60 1.85 -6.19
C LEU A 67 6.77 2.29 -5.28
N ASN A 68 7.96 1.68 -5.44
CA ASN A 68 9.16 2.10 -4.72
C ASN A 68 9.60 3.53 -5.11
N LEU A 69 9.44 3.93 -6.37
CA LEU A 69 9.75 5.30 -6.80
C LEU A 69 8.91 6.36 -6.05
N PHE A 70 7.69 6.00 -5.62
CA PHE A 70 6.84 6.86 -4.79
C PHE A 70 7.24 6.85 -3.32
N ILE A 71 7.42 5.67 -2.71
CA ILE A 71 7.64 5.57 -1.27
C ILE A 71 8.95 6.26 -0.82
N GLN A 72 9.97 6.27 -1.68
CA GLN A 72 11.25 6.93 -1.41
C GLN A 72 11.11 8.45 -1.15
N ASN A 73 10.01 9.08 -1.56
CA ASN A 73 9.77 10.52 -1.43
C ASN A 73 8.70 10.87 -0.38
N ILE A 74 8.28 9.87 0.40
CA ILE A 74 7.21 10.05 1.40
C ILE A 74 7.86 9.89 2.78
N GLU A 75 8.01 11.00 3.50
CA GLU A 75 8.62 11.04 4.84
C GLU A 75 7.86 10.16 5.85
N SER A 76 6.53 10.10 5.75
CA SER A 76 5.64 9.37 6.66
C SER A 76 5.08 8.08 6.05
N GLY A 77 5.85 7.45 5.16
CA GLY A 77 5.49 6.23 4.44
C GLY A 77 6.21 5.00 5.00
N LYS A 78 5.51 3.86 5.09
CA LYS A 78 6.14 2.58 5.43
C LYS A 78 5.76 1.51 4.43
N LYS A 79 6.79 0.84 3.90
CA LYS A 79 6.65 -0.38 3.11
C LYS A 79 6.70 -1.62 4.01
N TYR A 80 5.77 -2.53 3.78
CA TYR A 80 5.75 -3.88 4.33
C TYR A 80 5.62 -4.88 3.20
N HIS A 81 6.37 -5.97 3.28
CA HIS A 81 6.00 -7.19 2.58
C HIS A 81 4.80 -7.82 3.28
N PHE A 82 3.80 -8.26 2.52
CA PHE A 82 2.51 -8.69 3.07
C PHE A 82 2.64 -9.82 4.09
N ASN A 83 3.43 -10.85 3.80
CA ASN A 83 3.59 -12.00 4.71
C ASN A 83 4.25 -11.58 6.01
N HIS A 84 5.29 -10.74 5.95
CA HIS A 84 5.95 -10.21 7.14
C HIS A 84 5.02 -9.31 7.97
N PHE A 85 4.14 -8.54 7.32
CA PHE A 85 3.12 -7.76 8.03
C PHE A 85 2.18 -8.66 8.81
N MET A 86 1.67 -9.73 8.19
CA MET A 86 0.76 -10.68 8.84
C MET A 86 1.44 -11.44 9.98
N ILE A 87 2.68 -11.90 9.81
CA ILE A 87 3.46 -12.54 10.89
C ILE A 87 3.57 -11.60 12.10
N ASN A 88 4.00 -10.35 11.88
CA ASN A 88 4.15 -9.37 12.96
C ASN A 88 2.82 -9.08 13.66
N LEU A 89 1.72 -9.00 12.90
CA LEU A 89 0.39 -8.78 13.44
C LEU A 89 -0.05 -9.99 14.30
N HIS A 90 0.13 -11.21 13.81
CA HIS A 90 -0.22 -12.43 14.55
C HIS A 90 0.59 -12.55 15.85
N THR A 91 1.90 -12.28 15.80
CA THR A 91 2.74 -12.23 17.02
C THR A 91 2.25 -11.16 17.99
N PHE A 92 1.89 -9.96 17.50
CA PHE A 92 1.34 -8.92 18.35
C PHE A 92 0.02 -9.32 18.99
N ILE A 93 -0.87 -9.97 18.23
CA ILE A 93 -2.14 -10.49 18.75
C ILE A 93 -1.90 -11.56 19.81
N HIS A 94 -1.01 -12.51 19.53
CA HIS A 94 -0.70 -13.62 20.44
C HIS A 94 -0.12 -13.14 21.78
N ASN A 95 0.77 -12.15 21.76
CA ASN A 95 1.42 -11.62 22.96
C ASN A 95 0.50 -10.74 23.83
N ASN A 96 -0.75 -10.51 23.41
CA ASN A 96 -1.70 -9.68 24.15
C ASN A 96 -2.93 -10.50 24.56
N ASN A 97 -3.12 -10.68 25.88
CA ASN A 97 -4.25 -11.45 26.44
C ASN A 97 -5.60 -10.71 26.41
N LYS A 98 -5.77 -9.71 25.54
CA LYS A 98 -6.99 -8.92 25.39
C LYS A 98 -7.86 -9.47 24.26
N ASN A 99 -9.09 -8.96 24.14
CA ASN A 99 -9.95 -9.23 22.99
C ASN A 99 -9.18 -8.92 21.68
N LYS A 100 -9.15 -9.90 20.76
CA LYS A 100 -8.44 -9.82 19.47
C LYS A 100 -8.76 -8.55 18.68
N GLU A 101 -10.01 -8.09 18.69
CA GLU A 101 -10.43 -6.90 17.94
C GLU A 101 -9.82 -5.63 18.52
N ALA A 102 -9.81 -5.49 19.85
CA ALA A 102 -9.18 -4.36 20.52
C ALA A 102 -7.65 -4.35 20.32
N VAL A 103 -7.03 -5.53 20.26
CA VAL A 103 -5.59 -5.68 19.99
C VAL A 103 -5.26 -5.29 18.54
N LEU A 104 -6.03 -5.80 17.57
CA LEU A 104 -5.88 -5.43 16.16
C LEU A 104 -6.03 -3.92 15.97
N GLU A 105 -7.06 -3.32 16.56
CA GLU A 105 -7.26 -1.88 16.48
C GLU A 105 -6.10 -1.09 17.10
N SER A 106 -5.62 -1.52 18.27
CA SER A 106 -4.44 -0.90 18.92
C SER A 106 -3.19 -0.96 18.05
N TYR A 107 -2.96 -2.09 17.36
CA TYR A 107 -1.84 -2.26 16.43
C TYR A 107 -1.91 -1.26 15.29
N ILE A 108 -3.06 -1.17 14.61
CA ILE A 108 -3.24 -0.25 13.47
C ILE A 108 -3.19 1.21 13.93
N LYS A 109 -3.75 1.55 15.10
CA LYS A 109 -3.62 2.87 15.71
C LYS A 109 -2.17 3.23 16.03
N GLY A 110 -1.37 2.26 16.45
CA GLY A 110 0.08 2.43 16.66
C GLY A 110 0.81 2.77 15.37
N ILE A 111 0.47 2.08 14.28
CA ILE A 111 0.98 2.36 12.93
C ILE A 111 0.58 3.77 12.48
N SER A 112 -0.70 4.15 12.64
CA SER A 112 -1.23 5.43 12.16
C SER A 112 -0.61 6.66 12.83
N LYS A 113 -0.05 6.49 14.04
CA LYS A 113 0.69 7.56 14.73
C LYS A 113 2.05 7.85 14.09
N LYS A 114 2.62 6.88 13.37
CA LYS A 114 3.95 6.97 12.76
C LYS A 114 3.87 7.19 11.25
N TYR A 115 2.89 6.59 10.61
CA TYR A 115 2.78 6.54 9.16
C TYR A 115 1.35 6.88 8.72
N ASN A 116 1.25 7.75 7.72
CA ASN A 116 -0.01 8.08 7.05
C ASN A 116 -0.15 7.36 5.70
N ILE A 117 0.92 6.75 5.20
CA ILE A 117 0.94 5.96 3.98
C ILE A 117 1.56 4.59 4.27
N ILE A 118 0.84 3.53 3.87
CA ILE A 118 1.29 2.14 4.00
C ILE A 118 1.37 1.52 2.62
N PHE A 119 2.53 1.01 2.25
CA PHE A 119 2.69 0.17 1.06
C PHE A 119 2.73 -1.30 1.50
N LEU A 120 1.69 -2.07 1.15
CA LEU A 120 1.70 -3.53 1.21
C LEU A 120 2.17 -4.11 -0.13
N ASP A 121 3.40 -4.62 -0.13
CA ASP A 121 4.00 -5.26 -1.29
C ASP A 121 3.68 -6.75 -1.33
N GLU A 122 3.44 -7.26 -2.53
CA GLU A 122 3.18 -8.67 -2.82
C GLU A 122 1.99 -9.25 -2.04
N LEU A 123 0.87 -8.52 -2.03
CA LEU A 123 -0.34 -8.98 -1.36
C LEU A 123 -0.89 -10.23 -2.06
N HIS A 124 -0.86 -11.34 -1.34
CA HIS A 124 -1.46 -12.60 -1.74
C HIS A 124 -1.91 -13.37 -0.49
N ILE A 125 -3.18 -13.79 -0.45
CA ILE A 125 -3.80 -14.38 0.73
C ILE A 125 -3.94 -15.89 0.49
N PHE A 126 -3.17 -16.69 1.24
CA PHE A 126 -3.24 -18.15 1.16
C PHE A 126 -4.15 -18.78 2.22
N ASN A 127 -4.46 -18.09 3.32
CA ASN A 127 -5.20 -18.63 4.46
C ASN A 127 -6.52 -17.87 4.71
N ILE A 128 -7.62 -18.59 4.91
CA ILE A 128 -8.94 -18.04 5.29
C ILE A 128 -8.88 -17.14 6.54
N VAL A 129 -8.06 -17.50 7.52
CA VAL A 129 -7.88 -16.72 8.75
C VAL A 129 -7.33 -15.33 8.44
N ASP A 130 -6.38 -15.25 7.50
CA ASP A 130 -5.78 -13.99 7.06
C ASP A 130 -6.76 -13.16 6.21
N ALA A 131 -7.62 -13.82 5.42
CA ALA A 131 -8.67 -13.15 4.66
C ALA A 131 -9.65 -12.38 5.57
N LEU A 132 -10.08 -13.00 6.68
CA LEU A 132 -10.94 -12.37 7.68
C LEU A 132 -10.27 -11.17 8.37
N LEU A 133 -8.97 -11.27 8.66
CA LEU A 133 -8.21 -10.17 9.26
C LEU A 133 -7.99 -9.03 8.27
N ILE A 134 -7.67 -9.32 7.00
CA ILE A 134 -7.43 -8.31 5.95
C ILE A 134 -8.61 -7.36 5.80
N LYS A 135 -9.83 -7.90 5.76
CA LYS A 135 -11.05 -7.08 5.69
C LYS A 135 -11.12 -6.09 6.85
N LYS A 136 -10.84 -6.55 8.07
CA LYS A 136 -10.82 -5.69 9.27
C LYS A 136 -9.67 -4.68 9.23
N ILE A 137 -8.48 -5.07 8.77
CA ILE A 137 -7.31 -4.20 8.63
C ILE A 137 -7.62 -3.03 7.70
N PHE A 138 -8.23 -3.27 6.53
CA PHE A 138 -8.58 -2.19 5.59
C PHE A 138 -9.63 -1.23 6.15
N ILE A 139 -10.63 -1.73 6.88
CA ILE A 139 -11.60 -0.89 7.61
C ILE A 139 -10.88 -0.03 8.68
N LEU A 140 -9.87 -0.57 9.35
CA LEU A 140 -9.10 0.19 10.33
C LEU A 140 -8.17 1.21 9.69
N PHE A 141 -7.49 0.88 8.59
CA PHE A 141 -6.73 1.85 7.80
C PHE A 141 -7.63 3.01 7.33
N GLN A 142 -8.84 2.68 6.87
CA GLN A 142 -9.88 3.66 6.57
C GLN A 142 -10.21 4.55 7.78
N LYS A 143 -10.51 3.95 8.93
CA LYS A 143 -10.85 4.64 10.18
C LYS A 143 -9.75 5.59 10.63
N TYR A 144 -8.50 5.15 10.54
CA TYR A 144 -7.31 5.89 10.96
C TYR A 144 -6.72 6.77 9.85
N LYS A 145 -7.43 6.91 8.73
CA LYS A 145 -7.06 7.75 7.57
C LYS A 145 -5.65 7.43 7.03
N ILE A 146 -5.27 6.17 7.05
CA ILE A 146 -4.06 5.67 6.39
C ILE A 146 -4.38 5.48 4.90
N PHE A 147 -3.54 6.04 4.04
CA PHE A 147 -3.61 5.79 2.61
C PHE A 147 -2.77 4.56 2.24
N ILE A 148 -3.34 3.64 1.48
CA ILE A 148 -2.74 2.32 1.23
C ILE A 148 -2.28 2.23 -0.23
N LEU A 149 -1.05 1.79 -0.46
CA LEU A 149 -0.56 1.35 -1.77
C LEU A 149 -0.41 -0.16 -1.73
N ILE A 150 -0.95 -0.88 -2.71
CA ILE A 150 -0.88 -2.34 -2.76
C ILE A 150 -0.30 -2.78 -4.10
N SER A 151 0.61 -3.75 -4.09
CA SER A 151 0.98 -4.54 -5.28
C SER A 151 0.48 -5.98 -5.13
N SER A 152 0.00 -6.58 -6.22
CA SER A 152 -0.36 -8.01 -6.25
C SER A 152 -0.20 -8.61 -7.63
N ASN A 153 0.01 -9.93 -7.70
CA ASN A 153 -0.08 -10.68 -8.95
C ASN A 153 -1.52 -11.10 -9.29
N PHE A 154 -2.48 -10.85 -8.39
CA PHE A 154 -3.88 -11.23 -8.54
C PHE A 154 -4.75 -9.98 -8.68
N ILE A 155 -5.86 -10.11 -9.40
CA ILE A 155 -6.89 -9.08 -9.37
C ILE A 155 -7.59 -9.11 -7.99
N PRO A 156 -8.19 -8.00 -7.51
CA PRO A 156 -8.85 -7.97 -6.20
C PRO A 156 -9.85 -9.10 -5.97
N ASN A 157 -10.61 -9.48 -7.00
CA ASN A 157 -11.60 -10.55 -6.93
C ASN A 157 -10.99 -11.96 -6.88
N GLU A 158 -9.72 -12.11 -7.24
CA GLU A 158 -8.96 -13.37 -7.23
C GLU A 158 -7.95 -13.45 -6.08
N LEU A 159 -7.93 -12.46 -5.18
CA LEU A 159 -7.02 -12.44 -4.03
C LEU A 159 -7.21 -13.61 -3.07
N TYR A 160 -8.38 -14.24 -3.13
CA TYR A 160 -8.73 -15.42 -2.37
C TYR A 160 -9.45 -16.38 -3.33
N LYS A 161 -8.70 -17.35 -3.87
CA LYS A 161 -9.22 -18.29 -4.89
C LYS A 161 -10.04 -19.46 -4.34
N ASP A 162 -10.05 -19.66 -3.02
CA ASP A 162 -10.73 -20.78 -2.37
C ASP A 162 -11.69 -20.31 -1.27
N GLY A 163 -12.45 -19.25 -1.56
CA GLY A 163 -13.43 -18.63 -0.67
C GLY A 163 -14.87 -18.70 -1.11
#